data_AF-A0A846SVC3-F1
#
_entry.id   AF-A0A846SVC3-F1
#
_cell.length_a   1.000
_cell.length_b   1.000
_cell.length_c   1.000
_cell.angle_alpha   90.00
_cell.angle_beta   90.00
_cell.angle_gamma   90.00
#
_symmetry.space_group_name_H-M   'P 1'
#
loop_
_entity.id
_entity.type
_entity.pdbx_description
1 polymer ?
#
loop_
_entity_poly.entity_id
_entity_poly.type
_entity_poly.pdbx_seq_one_letter_code
_entity_poly.pdbx_strand_id
1 'polypeptide(L)'
;MGVALSRSRSSGSGPAAMNEQRIVIIGDGDFLSNSYLGNGANLQLGLNMVHWLTRDDAPIIISPRTAPDPALNLSEGALALIAAVFLIGLPLALLASGWLIAFRRQRR
;
A
#
# COMPACT_ATOMS: atom_id res chain seq x y z
N MET A 1 9.96 10.04 10.53
CA MET A 1 10.72 11.32 10.53
C MET A 1 11.05 11.68 9.10
N GLY A 2 10.89 12.94 8.70
CA GLY A 2 11.21 13.42 7.35
C GLY A 2 11.61 14.89 7.37
N VAL A 3 12.33 15.34 6.34
CA VAL A 3 12.83 16.71 6.20
C VAL A 3 12.54 17.21 4.79
N ALA A 4 12.09 18.47 4.68
CA ALA A 4 11.92 19.17 3.41
C ALA A 4 12.92 20.33 3.34
N LEU A 5 13.61 20.47 2.21
CA LEU A 5 14.66 21.46 1.97
C LEU A 5 14.37 22.21 0.67
N SER A 6 14.45 23.54 0.68
CA SER A 6 14.40 24.35 -0.54
C SER A 6 15.60 25.27 -0.68
N ARG A 7 16.02 25.53 -1.92
CA ARG A 7 17.18 26.36 -2.27
C ARG A 7 16.89 27.14 -3.55
N SER A 8 16.86 28.48 -3.43
CA SER A 8 16.83 29.35 -4.60
C SER A 8 18.15 29.28 -5.37
N ARG A 9 18.10 29.04 -6.69
CA ARG A 9 19.24 29.13 -7.60
C ARG A 9 19.06 30.31 -8.52
N SER A 10 20.06 31.20 -8.56
CA SER A 10 20.21 32.16 -9.65
C SER A 10 20.67 31.41 -10.91
N SER A 11 19.84 31.34 -11.94
CA SER A 11 20.30 30.95 -13.26
C SER A 11 21.21 32.06 -13.81
N GLY A 12 22.47 31.76 -14.10
CA GLY A 12 23.50 32.74 -14.51
C GLY A 12 23.32 33.36 -15.90
N SER A 13 22.10 33.49 -16.41
CA SER A 13 21.81 34.05 -17.75
C SER A 13 20.46 34.78 -17.74
N GLY A 14 20.49 36.10 -17.62
CA GLY A 14 19.34 36.99 -17.86
C GLY A 14 18.43 37.28 -16.65
N PRO A 15 17.74 38.44 -16.63
CA PRO A 15 16.85 38.81 -15.54
C PRO A 15 15.59 37.93 -15.56
N ALA A 16 15.24 37.39 -14.39
CA ALA A 16 13.95 36.73 -14.06
C ALA A 16 13.77 35.21 -14.27
N ALA A 17 14.81 34.39 -14.11
CA ALA A 17 14.61 32.95 -13.83
C ALA A 17 15.27 32.53 -12.51
N MET A 18 14.65 32.89 -11.38
CA MET A 18 14.97 32.29 -10.07
C MET A 18 14.38 30.87 -10.04
N ASN A 19 15.24 29.86 -10.03
CA ASN A 19 14.82 28.45 -10.01
C ASN A 19 15.03 27.87 -8.60
N GLU A 20 13.97 27.66 -7.83
CA GLU A 20 14.00 27.07 -6.48
C GLU A 20 14.08 25.52 -6.45
N GLN A 21 15.26 24.96 -6.23
CA GLN A 21 15.41 23.52 -6.03
C GLN A 21 14.72 23.07 -4.73
N ARG A 22 13.92 22.01 -4.77
CA ARG A 22 13.20 21.44 -3.61
C ARG A 22 13.54 19.96 -3.47
N ILE A 23 13.77 19.49 -2.24
CA ILE A 23 14.13 18.11 -1.90
C ILE A 23 13.33 17.68 -0.67
N VAL A 24 12.74 16.49 -0.70
CA VAL A 24 12.12 15.84 0.47
C VAL A 24 12.89 14.55 0.76
N ILE A 25 13.22 14.31 2.04
CA ILE A 25 13.86 13.08 2.52
C ILE A 25 12.94 12.48 3.58
N ILE A 26 12.55 11.22 3.40
CA ILE A 26 11.75 10.47 4.37
C ILE A 26 12.48 9.19 4.74
N GLY A 27 12.44 8.83 6.03
CA GLY A 27 13.13 7.65 6.55
C GLY A 27 12.48 6.30 6.20
N ASP A 28 11.21 6.30 5.77
CA ASP A 28 10.48 5.09 5.35
C ASP A 28 9.51 5.44 4.20
N GLY A 29 9.42 4.56 3.21
CA GLY A 29 8.56 4.69 2.03
C GLY A 29 7.36 3.74 2.02
N ASP A 30 7.26 2.84 3.01
CA ASP A 30 6.18 1.85 3.10
C ASP A 30 4.78 2.47 3.13
N PHE A 31 4.65 3.67 3.70
CA PHE A 31 3.41 4.43 3.83
C PHE A 31 2.77 4.76 2.47
N LEU A 32 3.56 4.77 1.38
CA LEU A 32 3.07 4.98 0.01
C LEU A 32 2.79 3.69 -0.75
N SER A 33 3.00 2.52 -0.15
CA SER A 33 2.63 1.25 -0.78
C SER A 33 1.11 1.05 -0.76
N ASN A 34 0.60 0.30 -1.73
CA ASN A 34 -0.85 0.04 -1.87
C ASN A 34 -1.52 -0.46 -0.59
N SER A 35 -0.80 -1.23 0.23
CA SER A 35 -1.28 -1.75 1.51
C SER A 35 -1.49 -0.67 2.58
N TYR A 36 -0.80 0.47 2.48
CA TYR A 36 -0.79 1.53 3.49
C TYR A 36 -1.36 2.87 2.98
N LEU A 37 -1.70 3.00 1.69
CA LEU A 37 -2.31 4.23 1.14
C LEU A 37 -3.61 4.61 1.84
N GLY A 38 -4.42 3.62 2.22
CA GLY A 38 -5.69 3.81 2.94
C GLY A 38 -5.54 4.07 4.45
N ASN A 39 -4.32 4.01 4.98
CA ASN A 39 -4.09 4.20 6.41
C ASN A 39 -3.96 5.69 6.72
N GLY A 40 -4.98 6.24 7.38
CA GLY A 40 -4.98 7.65 7.81
C GLY A 40 -4.77 8.62 6.65
N ALA A 41 -3.79 9.52 6.80
CA ALA A 41 -3.50 10.58 5.83
C ALA A 41 -2.33 10.24 4.87
N ASN A 42 -1.92 8.99 4.74
CA ASN A 42 -0.73 8.59 3.98
C ASN A 42 -0.78 9.02 2.51
N LEU A 43 -1.90 8.75 1.84
CA LEU A 43 -2.12 9.14 0.44
C LEU A 43 -2.10 10.67 0.26
N GLN A 44 -2.79 11.40 1.14
CA GLN A 44 -2.83 12.86 1.07
C GLN A 44 -1.44 13.47 1.31
N LEU A 45 -0.70 12.93 2.27
CA LEU A 45 0.66 13.34 2.58
C LEU A 45 1.60 13.10 1.37
N GLY A 46 1.51 11.94 0.71
CA GLY A 46 2.26 11.63 -0.51
C GLY A 46 1.98 12.59 -1.66
N LEU A 47 0.70 12.87 -1.93
CA LEU A 47 0.30 13.81 -2.97
C LEU A 47 0.80 15.22 -2.68
N ASN A 48 0.69 15.68 -1.43
CA ASN A 48 1.19 16.99 -1.02
C ASN A 48 2.70 17.13 -1.19
N MET A 49 3.48 16.07 -0.95
CA MET A 49 4.92 16.09 -1.24
C MET A 49 5.21 16.23 -2.73
N VAL A 50 4.52 15.47 -3.57
CA VAL A 50 4.71 15.53 -5.03
C VAL A 50 4.35 16.92 -5.54
N HIS A 51 3.20 17.47 -5.14
CA HIS A 51 2.80 18.84 -5.48
C HIS A 51 3.86 19.87 -5.04
N TRP A 52 4.37 19.73 -3.82
CA TRP A 52 5.42 20.63 -3.32
C TRP A 52 6.72 20.52 -4.14
N LEU A 53 7.10 19.32 -4.57
CA LEU A 53 8.28 19.06 -5.39
C LEU A 53 8.15 19.56 -6.84
N THR A 54 6.96 19.47 -7.45
CA THR A 54 6.74 19.89 -8.85
C THR A 54 6.56 21.40 -9.00
N ARG A 55 6.43 22.14 -7.89
CA ARG A 55 6.13 23.58 -7.93
C ARG A 55 4.80 23.90 -8.63
N ASP A 56 3.87 22.94 -8.66
CA ASP A 56 2.51 23.18 -9.12
C ASP A 56 1.74 23.96 -8.05
N ASP A 57 1.68 25.28 -8.22
CA ASP A 57 0.86 26.18 -7.40
C ASP A 57 -0.64 26.09 -7.78
N ALA A 58 -0.99 25.32 -8.80
CA ALA A 58 -2.35 24.93 -9.11
C ALA A 58 -2.62 23.54 -8.50
N PRO A 59 -3.38 23.42 -7.39
CA PRO A 59 -3.75 22.11 -6.87
C PRO A 59 -4.58 21.41 -7.93
N ILE A 60 -3.98 20.47 -8.67
CA ILE A 60 -4.75 19.49 -9.39
C ILE A 60 -5.37 18.64 -8.27
N ILE A 61 -6.61 18.98 -7.88
CA ILE A 61 -7.42 18.18 -6.97
C ILE A 61 -7.81 16.93 -7.77
N ILE A 62 -6.84 16.03 -7.94
CA ILE A 62 -7.11 14.67 -8.34
C ILE A 62 -7.61 14.04 -7.06
N SER A 63 -8.93 14.05 -6.84
CA SER A 63 -9.53 13.18 -5.82
C SER A 63 -8.93 11.80 -6.05
N PRO A 64 -8.22 11.23 -5.07
CA PRO A 64 -7.57 9.96 -5.29
C PRO A 64 -8.64 8.98 -5.73
N ARG A 65 -8.50 8.41 -6.92
CA ARG A 65 -9.36 7.30 -7.33
C ARG A 65 -9.03 6.18 -6.37
N THR A 66 -9.86 6.04 -5.34
CA THR A 66 -9.97 4.78 -4.63
C THR A 66 -10.20 3.71 -5.68
N ALA A 67 -9.45 2.62 -5.59
CA ALA A 67 -9.76 1.43 -6.37
C ALA A 67 -11.27 1.14 -6.18
N PRO A 68 -12.01 0.74 -7.23
CA PRO A 68 -13.45 0.49 -7.10
C PRO A 68 -13.79 -0.51 -5.98
N ASP A 69 -12.86 -1.44 -5.69
CA ASP A 69 -12.97 -2.47 -4.65
C ASP A 69 -11.75 -2.48 -3.69
N PRO A 70 -11.61 -1.53 -2.76
CA PRO A 70 -10.59 -1.61 -1.71
C PRO A 70 -11.13 -2.31 -0.45
N ALA A 71 -12.44 -2.49 -0.34
CA ALA A 71 -13.13 -2.93 0.86
C ALA A 71 -13.61 -4.37 0.68
N LEU A 72 -12.83 -5.31 1.19
CA LEU A 72 -13.30 -6.68 1.37
C LEU A 72 -14.24 -6.71 2.58
N ASN A 73 -15.52 -6.40 2.34
CA ASN A 73 -16.56 -6.46 3.38
C ASN A 73 -17.01 -7.92 3.58
N LEU A 74 -16.20 -8.68 4.31
CA LEU A 74 -16.60 -10.01 4.77
C LEU A 74 -17.51 -9.85 5.98
N SER A 75 -18.70 -10.44 5.92
CA SER A 75 -19.49 -10.65 7.13
C SER A 75 -18.67 -11.48 8.12
N GLU A 76 -18.90 -11.27 9.41
CA GLU A 76 -18.21 -12.04 10.47
C GLU A 76 -18.35 -13.56 10.24
N GLY A 77 -19.51 -14.00 9.73
CA GLY A 77 -19.75 -15.40 9.35
C GLY A 77 -18.90 -15.88 8.18
N ALA A 78 -18.68 -15.05 7.15
CA ALA A 78 -17.82 -15.40 6.02
C ALA A 78 -16.36 -15.52 6.45
N LEU A 79 -15.89 -14.60 7.30
CA LEU A 79 -14.54 -14.66 7.86
C LEU A 79 -14.34 -15.89 8.75
N ALA A 80 -15.32 -16.19 9.61
CA ALA A 80 -15.30 -17.38 10.46
C ALA A 80 -15.29 -18.68 9.64
N LEU A 81 -16.06 -18.74 8.54
CA LEU A 81 -16.08 -19.89 7.65
C LEU A 81 -14.73 -20.09 6.96
N ILE A 82 -14.12 -19.03 6.43
CA ILE A 82 -12.78 -19.09 5.82
C ILE A 82 -11.76 -19.60 6.84
N ALA A 83 -11.76 -19.02 8.05
CA ALA A 83 -10.88 -19.46 9.12
C ALA A 83 -11.09 -20.95 9.44
N ALA A 84 -12.33 -21.41 9.62
CA ALA A 84 -12.65 -22.79 9.92
C ALA A 84 -12.18 -23.78 8.82
N VAL A 85 -12.38 -23.43 7.55
CA VAL A 85 -11.94 -24.27 6.42
C VAL A 85 -10.41 -24.41 6.40
N PHE A 86 -9.67 -23.31 6.58
CA PHE A 86 -8.21 -23.36 6.50
C PHE A 86 -7.54 -23.90 7.76
N LEU A 87 -8.03 -23.58 8.96
CA LEU A 87 -7.45 -24.07 10.22
C LEU A 87 -7.86 -25.50 10.56
N ILE A 88 -9.06 -25.94 10.17
CA ILE A 88 -9.60 -27.24 10.58
C ILE A 88 -9.85 -28.14 9.37
N GLY A 89 -10.59 -27.65 8.38
CA GLY A 89 -10.97 -28.44 7.21
C GLY A 89 -9.76 -29.00 6.44
N LEU A 90 -8.79 -28.14 6.14
CA LEU A 90 -7.62 -28.50 5.35
C LEU A 90 -6.68 -29.49 6.10
N PRO A 91 -6.32 -29.28 7.38
CA PRO A 91 -5.56 -30.28 8.14
C PRO A 91 -6.26 -31.64 8.27
N LEU A 92 -7.58 -31.64 8.53
CA LEU A 92 -8.34 -32.90 8.62
C LEU A 92 -8.39 -33.64 7.28
N ALA A 93 -8.56 -32.93 6.17
CA ALA A 93 -8.53 -33.53 4.83
C ALA A 93 -7.16 -34.17 4.53
N LEU A 94 -6.07 -33.50 4.91
CA LEU A 94 -4.72 -34.04 4.78
C LEU A 94 -4.53 -35.31 5.62
N LEU A 95 -4.90 -35.28 6.90
CA LEU A 95 -4.83 -36.45 7.80
C LEU A 95 -5.68 -37.61 7.28
N ALA A 96 -6.91 -37.33 6.86
CA ALA A 96 -7.81 -38.34 6.29
C ALA A 96 -7.20 -38.96 5.03
N SER A 97 -6.63 -38.14 4.13
CA SER A 97 -5.97 -38.65 2.93
C SER A 97 -4.78 -39.57 3.25
N GLY A 98 -3.93 -39.16 4.20
CA GLY A 98 -2.77 -39.95 4.64
C GLY A 98 -3.20 -41.27 5.26
N TRP A 99 -4.21 -41.25 6.13
CA TRP A 99 -4.77 -42.45 6.74
C TRP A 99 -5.37 -43.40 5.72
N LEU A 100 -6.14 -42.87 4.76
CA LEU A 100 -6.82 -43.64 3.73
C LEU A 100 -5.83 -44.31 2.77
N ILE A 101 -4.72 -43.65 2.45
CA ILE A 101 -3.61 -44.22 1.67
C ILE A 101 -2.91 -45.34 2.48
N ALA A 102 -2.58 -45.10 3.74
CA ALA A 102 -1.93 -46.10 4.60
C ALA A 102 -2.77 -47.36 4.75
N PHE A 103 -4.09 -47.20 4.97
CA PHE A 103 -5.03 -48.29 5.10
C PHE A 103 -5.20 -49.09 3.81
N ARG A 104 -5.25 -48.41 2.66
CA ARG A 104 -5.29 -49.07 1.34
C ARG A 104 -4.02 -49.87 1.05
N ARG A 105 -2.86 -49.42 1.53
CA ARG A 105 -1.59 -50.13 1.37
C ARG A 105 -1.52 -51.40 2.22
N GLN A 106 -2.13 -51.42 3.39
CA GLN A 106 -2.16 -52.60 4.28
C GLN A 106 -3.14 -53.69 3.82
N ARG A 107 -4.09 -53.36 2.93
CA ARG A 107 -5.04 -54.33 2.36
C ARG A 107 -4.58 -54.93 1.02
N ARG A 108 -3.40 -54.56 0.53
CA ARG A 108 -2.68 -55.25 -0.54
C ARG A 108 -1.64 -56.16 0.11
#